data_AF-A0A521NWS4-F1
#
_entry.id   AF-A0A521NWS4-F1
#
_cell.length_a   1.000
_cell.length_b   1.000
_cell.length_c   1.000
_cell.angle_alpha   90.00
_cell.angle_beta   90.00
_cell.angle_gamma   90.00
#
_symmetry.space_group_name_H-M   'P 1'
#
loop_
_entity.id
_entity.type
_entity.pdbx_description
1 polymer ?
#
loop_
_entity_poly.entity_id
_entity_poly.type
_entity_poly.pdbx_seq_one_letter_code
_entity_poly.pdbx_strand_id
1 'polypeptide(L)'
;MPTEIHEFPKHLHQILKRYTSVMSHLEFEYKRSLPSPDGENFKADVVEPAKKFALSSSDIPSLLEPGGINEIIKFISSNRIQIESDVAFIHISCIYSTVAMVALERNEIDLAWDLLCQANGYLSVATFTNRGEEIFSNTIANVYVKTRATEAALKRHERTNQLKKRVHEFVRDQAPWPSQANAVYAAESMLQSEFGEKCLEDSPTTITKWVKEMPDRLELIPSLKQRLK
;
A
#
# COMPACT_ATOMS: atom_id res chain seq x y z
N MET A 1 -53.64 -25.28 -6.70
CA MET A 1 -52.60 -25.70 -7.67
C MET A 1 -51.29 -25.11 -7.19
N PRO A 2 -50.19 -25.89 -7.14
CA PRO A 2 -48.90 -25.37 -6.73
C PRO A 2 -48.35 -24.47 -7.83
N THR A 3 -48.09 -23.21 -7.50
CA THR A 3 -47.39 -22.27 -8.39
C THR A 3 -45.91 -22.63 -8.37
N GLU A 4 -45.43 -23.18 -9.47
CA GLU A 4 -44.02 -23.50 -9.68
C GLU A 4 -43.17 -22.23 -9.50
N ILE A 5 -42.18 -22.30 -8.62
CA ILE A 5 -41.14 -21.29 -8.52
C ILE A 5 -40.32 -21.39 -9.80
N HIS A 6 -40.57 -20.48 -10.75
CA HIS A 6 -39.70 -20.33 -11.91
C HIS A 6 -38.31 -19.97 -11.40
N GLU A 7 -37.37 -20.91 -11.48
CA GLU A 7 -35.94 -20.59 -11.36
C GLU A 7 -35.62 -19.52 -12.40
N PHE A 8 -35.23 -18.33 -11.95
CA PHE A 8 -34.75 -17.29 -12.83
C PHE A 8 -33.61 -17.83 -13.71
N PRO A 9 -33.58 -17.53 -15.02
CA PRO A 9 -32.43 -17.81 -15.86
C PRO A 9 -31.11 -17.45 -15.18
N LYS A 10 -30.08 -18.29 -15.34
CA LYS A 10 -28.79 -18.17 -14.62
C LYS A 10 -28.17 -16.76 -14.69
N HIS A 11 -28.33 -16.05 -15.80
CA HIS A 11 -27.85 -14.68 -15.98
C HIS A 11 -28.63 -13.65 -15.12
N LEU A 12 -29.96 -13.78 -15.01
CA LEU A 12 -30.77 -12.94 -14.12
C LEU A 12 -30.43 -13.22 -12.65
N HIS A 13 -30.19 -14.48 -12.28
CA HIS A 13 -29.73 -14.83 -10.93
C HIS A 13 -28.37 -14.17 -10.59
N GLN A 14 -27.44 -14.13 -11.55
CA GLN A 14 -26.15 -13.45 -11.38
C GLN A 14 -26.30 -11.94 -11.20
N ILE A 15 -27.17 -11.30 -11.99
CA ILE A 15 -27.48 -9.87 -11.89
C ILE A 15 -28.08 -9.55 -10.51
N LEU A 16 -29.09 -10.29 -10.07
CA LEU A 16 -29.75 -10.10 -8.77
C LEU A 16 -28.82 -10.34 -7.59
N LYS A 17 -27.95 -11.37 -7.69
CA LYS A 17 -26.92 -11.64 -6.67
C LYS A 17 -25.91 -10.49 -6.58
N ARG A 18 -25.50 -9.93 -7.73
CA ARG A 18 -24.56 -8.81 -7.77
C ARG A 18 -25.18 -7.53 -7.25
N TYR A 19 -26.42 -7.21 -7.64
CA TYR A 19 -27.19 -6.10 -7.09
C TYR A 19 -27.29 -6.19 -5.57
N THR A 20 -27.72 -7.34 -5.04
CA THR A 20 -27.83 -7.57 -3.58
C THR A 20 -26.49 -7.34 -2.89
N SER A 21 -25.40 -7.87 -3.45
CA SER A 21 -24.06 -7.69 -2.90
C SER A 21 -23.62 -6.22 -2.88
N VAL A 22 -23.87 -5.47 -3.96
CA VAL A 22 -23.50 -4.04 -4.06
C VAL A 22 -24.31 -3.23 -3.05
N MET A 23 -25.62 -3.45 -2.96
CA MET A 23 -26.50 -2.73 -2.04
C MET A 23 -26.16 -3.00 -0.56
N SER A 24 -25.85 -4.26 -0.20
CA SER A 24 -25.41 -4.60 1.16
C SER A 24 -24.07 -3.95 1.51
N HIS A 25 -23.13 -3.86 0.56
CA HIS A 25 -21.85 -3.20 0.79
C HIS A 25 -22.02 -1.68 0.90
N LEU A 26 -22.87 -1.08 0.06
CA LEU A 26 -23.18 0.36 0.14
C LEU A 26 -23.79 0.74 1.48
N GLU A 27 -24.74 -0.03 2.00
CA GLU A 27 -25.32 0.22 3.32
C GLU A 27 -24.26 0.13 4.43
N PHE A 28 -23.33 -0.83 4.33
CA PHE A 28 -22.23 -0.98 5.27
C PHE A 28 -21.27 0.22 5.24
N GLU A 29 -20.81 0.64 4.05
CA GLU A 29 -19.91 1.78 3.92
C GLU A 29 -20.61 3.08 4.32
N TYR A 30 -21.90 3.25 3.98
CA TYR A 30 -22.69 4.42 4.38
C TYR A 30 -22.72 4.59 5.90
N LYS A 31 -23.05 3.53 6.65
CA LYS A 31 -23.06 3.56 8.12
C LYS A 31 -21.72 3.94 8.74
N ARG A 32 -20.61 3.71 8.03
CA ARG A 32 -19.26 4.01 8.52
C ARG A 32 -18.75 5.38 8.09
N SER A 33 -19.31 5.96 7.04
CA SER A 33 -18.98 7.31 6.55
C SER A 33 -19.78 8.43 7.23
N LEU A 34 -20.72 8.12 8.14
CA LEU A 34 -21.52 9.16 8.80
C LEU A 34 -20.71 9.95 9.85
N PRO A 35 -20.64 11.28 9.75
CA PRO A 35 -19.99 12.13 10.76
C PRO A 35 -20.90 12.47 11.95
N SER A 36 -22.23 12.28 11.84
CA SER A 36 -23.23 12.57 12.89
C SER A 36 -24.19 11.39 13.10
N PRO A 37 -24.61 11.09 14.35
CA PRO A 37 -25.56 10.03 14.69
C PRO A 37 -26.98 10.25 14.15
N ASP A 38 -27.30 11.39 13.54
CA ASP A 38 -28.66 11.67 13.05
C ASP A 38 -28.96 11.07 11.66
N GLY A 39 -27.93 10.64 10.91
CA GLY A 39 -28.05 10.10 9.55
C GLY A 39 -28.24 8.58 9.48
N GLU A 40 -29.08 7.98 10.33
CA GLU A 40 -29.07 6.52 10.51
C GLU A 40 -29.75 5.72 9.38
N ASN A 41 -30.47 6.35 8.44
CA ASN A 41 -31.38 5.65 7.54
C ASN A 41 -30.97 5.71 6.06
N PHE A 42 -29.96 4.91 5.70
CA PHE A 42 -29.52 4.68 4.31
C PHE A 42 -30.68 4.50 3.31
N LYS A 43 -31.76 3.84 3.73
CA LYS A 43 -32.92 3.62 2.87
C LYS A 43 -33.63 4.94 2.55
N ALA A 44 -33.92 5.76 3.57
CA ALA A 44 -34.63 7.02 3.38
C ALA A 44 -33.76 8.07 2.68
N ASP A 45 -32.47 8.10 3.01
CA ASP A 45 -31.55 9.16 2.59
C ASP A 45 -30.96 8.91 1.20
N VAL A 46 -30.76 7.64 0.83
CA VAL A 46 -30.05 7.25 -0.39
C VAL A 46 -30.95 6.45 -1.33
N VAL A 47 -31.57 5.37 -0.83
CA VAL A 47 -32.28 4.41 -1.69
C VAL A 47 -33.58 4.99 -2.27
N GLU A 48 -34.42 5.62 -1.44
CA GLU A 48 -35.70 6.17 -1.93
C GLU A 48 -35.51 7.36 -2.91
N PRO A 49 -34.57 8.30 -2.68
CA PRO A 49 -34.20 9.30 -3.69
C PRO A 49 -33.66 8.67 -4.98
N ALA A 50 -32.80 7.66 -4.88
CA ALA A 50 -32.26 6.96 -6.05
C ALA A 50 -33.36 6.28 -6.88
N LYS A 51 -34.36 5.66 -6.23
CA LYS A 51 -35.54 5.11 -6.91
C LYS A 51 -36.35 6.19 -7.61
N LYS A 52 -36.60 7.31 -6.93
CA LYS A 52 -37.33 8.44 -7.52
C LYS A 52 -36.63 8.97 -8.76
N PHE A 53 -35.30 9.10 -8.72
CA PHE A 53 -34.48 9.47 -9.87
C PHE A 53 -34.64 8.44 -11.00
N ALA A 54 -34.39 7.16 -10.73
CA ALA A 54 -34.44 6.09 -11.72
C ALA A 54 -35.81 5.97 -12.41
N LEU A 55 -36.91 6.17 -11.68
CA LEU A 55 -38.26 6.16 -12.22
C LEU A 55 -38.57 7.42 -13.04
N SER A 56 -37.92 8.55 -12.75
CA SER A 56 -38.08 9.81 -13.49
C SER A 56 -37.21 9.91 -14.75
N SER A 57 -36.14 9.10 -14.84
CA SER A 57 -35.23 9.08 -16.00
C SER A 57 -35.90 8.42 -17.20
N SER A 58 -36.25 9.23 -18.20
CA SER A 58 -36.82 8.75 -19.47
C SER A 58 -35.79 8.07 -20.37
N ASP A 59 -34.52 8.44 -20.26
CA ASP A 59 -33.41 7.93 -21.09
C ASP A 59 -32.31 7.34 -20.20
N ILE A 60 -32.51 6.09 -19.79
CA ILE A 60 -31.54 5.35 -18.95
C ILE A 60 -30.18 5.14 -19.64
N PRO A 61 -30.11 4.79 -20.93
CA PRO A 61 -28.83 4.63 -21.64
C PRO A 61 -27.91 5.86 -21.56
N SER A 62 -28.47 7.08 -21.61
CA SER A 62 -27.68 8.32 -21.52
C SER A 62 -26.88 8.46 -20.21
N LEU A 63 -27.27 7.73 -19.15
CA LEU A 63 -26.55 7.73 -17.88
C LEU A 63 -25.19 7.06 -17.96
N LEU A 64 -24.93 6.24 -18.99
CA LEU A 64 -23.61 5.65 -19.25
C LEU A 64 -22.68 6.58 -20.03
N GLU A 65 -23.19 7.67 -20.60
CA GLU A 65 -22.38 8.64 -21.33
C GLU A 65 -21.65 9.60 -20.38
N PRO A 66 -20.56 10.28 -20.83
CA PRO A 66 -19.82 11.23 -19.99
C PRO A 66 -20.68 12.35 -19.37
N GLY A 67 -21.83 12.68 -19.98
CA GLY A 67 -22.80 13.65 -19.45
C GLY A 67 -23.66 13.11 -18.30
N GLY A 68 -23.92 11.81 -18.26
CA GLY A 68 -24.84 11.16 -17.33
C GLY A 68 -24.43 11.30 -15.86
N ILE A 69 -23.13 11.21 -15.57
CA ILE A 69 -22.61 11.43 -14.21
C ILE A 69 -22.93 12.85 -13.69
N ASN A 70 -22.91 13.86 -14.56
CA ASN A 70 -23.20 15.23 -14.16
C ASN A 70 -24.68 15.42 -13.80
N GLU A 71 -25.58 14.66 -14.42
CA GLU A 71 -27.00 14.66 -14.07
C GLU A 71 -27.23 14.04 -12.70
N ILE A 72 -26.55 12.92 -12.42
CA ILE A 72 -26.57 12.25 -11.12
C ILE A 72 -26.01 13.19 -10.04
N ILE A 73 -24.88 13.85 -10.30
CA ILE A 73 -24.28 14.81 -9.37
C ILE A 73 -25.24 15.99 -9.11
N LYS A 74 -25.83 16.56 -10.16
CA LYS A 74 -26.83 17.65 -10.02
C LYS A 74 -28.03 17.21 -9.18
N PHE A 75 -28.53 15.99 -9.40
CA PHE A 75 -29.63 15.43 -8.60
C PHE A 75 -29.23 15.34 -7.11
N ILE A 76 -28.08 14.75 -6.82
CA ILE A 76 -27.54 14.62 -5.46
C ILE A 76 -27.38 16.00 -4.81
N SER A 77 -26.74 16.96 -5.49
CA SER A 77 -26.51 18.31 -4.97
C SER A 77 -27.79 19.12 -4.79
N SER A 78 -28.85 18.83 -5.56
CA SER A 78 -30.15 19.50 -5.42
C SER A 78 -30.93 19.06 -4.18
N ASN A 79 -30.55 17.95 -3.55
CA ASN A 79 -31.24 17.34 -2.40
C ASN A 79 -30.92 18.04 -1.05
N ARG A 80 -30.38 19.27 -1.07
CA ARG A 80 -30.14 20.21 0.06
C ARG A 80 -29.26 19.72 1.22
N ILE A 81 -28.82 18.46 1.23
CA ILE A 81 -27.82 17.97 2.16
C ILE A 81 -26.44 18.25 1.54
N GLN A 82 -25.58 18.99 2.23
CA GLN A 82 -24.16 19.02 1.87
C GLN A 82 -23.61 17.62 2.11
N ILE A 83 -23.49 16.86 1.03
CA ILE A 83 -22.97 15.51 1.08
C ILE A 83 -21.45 15.61 0.98
N GLU A 84 -20.75 15.09 2.00
CA GLU A 84 -19.29 14.99 1.99
C GLU A 84 -18.82 14.17 0.78
N SER A 85 -17.62 14.46 0.27
CA SER A 85 -17.13 13.96 -1.02
C SER A 85 -17.07 12.42 -1.09
N ASP A 86 -16.85 11.78 0.03
CA ASP A 86 -16.83 10.33 0.25
C ASP A 86 -18.24 9.72 0.23
N VAL A 87 -19.20 10.35 0.91
CA VAL A 87 -20.62 9.93 0.90
C VAL A 87 -21.27 10.14 -0.48
N ALA A 88 -20.76 11.09 -1.28
CA ALA A 88 -21.24 11.33 -2.64
C ALA A 88 -21.04 10.12 -3.57
N PHE A 89 -19.92 9.41 -3.45
CA PHE A 89 -19.67 8.21 -4.25
C PHE A 89 -20.61 7.05 -3.90
N ILE A 90 -21.04 6.96 -2.64
CA ILE A 90 -22.05 6.00 -2.19
C ILE A 90 -23.40 6.29 -2.86
N HIS A 91 -23.80 7.56 -2.93
CA HIS A 91 -25.03 7.98 -3.61
C HIS A 91 -24.99 7.68 -5.11
N ILE A 92 -23.88 8.00 -5.78
CA ILE A 92 -23.70 7.72 -7.21
C ILE A 92 -23.82 6.22 -7.48
N SER A 93 -23.13 5.39 -6.69
CA SER A 93 -23.19 3.93 -6.82
C SER A 93 -24.60 3.35 -6.58
N CYS A 94 -25.32 3.88 -5.59
CA CYS A 94 -26.70 3.49 -5.31
C CYS A 94 -27.65 3.86 -6.46
N ILE A 95 -27.46 5.03 -7.08
CA ILE A 95 -28.25 5.49 -8.22
C ILE A 95 -28.04 4.54 -9.41
N TYR A 96 -26.79 4.25 -9.79
CA TYR A 96 -26.52 3.28 -10.86
C TYR A 96 -27.10 1.89 -10.57
N SER A 97 -27.00 1.41 -9.33
CA SER A 97 -27.58 0.11 -8.93
C SER A 97 -29.10 0.09 -9.06
N THR A 98 -29.76 1.18 -8.70
CA THR A 98 -31.22 1.30 -8.75
C THR A 98 -31.71 1.43 -10.18
N VAL A 99 -31.02 2.23 -11.00
CA VAL A 99 -31.30 2.36 -12.44
C VAL A 99 -31.07 1.03 -13.16
N ALA A 100 -30.06 0.26 -12.78
CA ALA A 100 -29.84 -1.09 -13.32
C ALA A 100 -31.02 -2.03 -13.07
N MET A 101 -31.66 -1.93 -11.89
CA MET A 101 -32.86 -2.71 -11.58
C MET A 101 -34.05 -2.28 -12.44
N VAL A 102 -34.22 -0.97 -12.68
CA VAL A 102 -35.28 -0.48 -13.58
C VAL A 102 -35.02 -0.94 -15.03
N ALA A 103 -33.77 -0.91 -15.51
CA ALA A 103 -33.41 -1.46 -16.82
C ALA A 103 -33.69 -2.97 -16.90
N LEU A 104 -33.40 -3.71 -15.83
CA LEU A 104 -33.70 -5.14 -15.74
C LEU A 104 -35.21 -5.42 -15.81
N GLU A 105 -36.03 -4.63 -15.11
CA GLU A 105 -37.50 -4.72 -15.17
C GLU A 105 -38.05 -4.43 -16.58
N ARG A 106 -37.32 -3.63 -17.38
CA ARG A 106 -37.60 -3.37 -18.81
C ARG A 106 -37.07 -4.45 -19.76
N ASN A 107 -36.48 -5.53 -19.23
CA ASN A 107 -35.78 -6.58 -19.98
C ASN A 107 -34.54 -6.10 -20.76
N GLU A 108 -33.93 -4.98 -20.35
CA GLU A 108 -32.70 -4.44 -20.95
C GLU A 108 -31.47 -5.03 -20.22
N ILE A 109 -31.20 -6.32 -20.43
CA ILE A 109 -30.25 -7.12 -19.64
C ILE A 109 -28.80 -6.59 -19.74
N ASP A 110 -28.33 -6.27 -20.95
CA ASP A 110 -26.97 -5.78 -21.16
C ASP A 110 -26.77 -4.40 -20.52
N LEU A 111 -27.78 -3.53 -20.65
CA LEU A 111 -27.77 -2.21 -20.02
C LEU A 111 -27.75 -2.32 -18.49
N ALA A 112 -28.56 -3.22 -17.91
CA ALA A 112 -28.55 -3.49 -16.48
C ALA A 112 -27.17 -3.98 -16.00
N TRP A 113 -26.47 -4.79 -16.81
CA TRP A 113 -25.12 -5.24 -16.49
C TRP A 113 -24.09 -4.10 -16.52
N ASP A 114 -24.12 -3.24 -17.54
CA ASP A 114 -23.21 -2.10 -17.67
C ASP A 114 -23.40 -1.08 -16.55
N LEU A 115 -24.65 -0.80 -16.17
CA LEU A 115 -24.99 0.06 -15.03
C LEU A 115 -24.52 -0.54 -13.70
N LEU A 116 -24.62 -1.86 -13.50
CA LEU A 116 -24.04 -2.52 -12.31
C LEU A 116 -22.52 -2.46 -12.29
N CYS A 117 -21.86 -2.47 -13.45
CA CYS A 117 -20.41 -2.29 -13.53
C CYS A 117 -20.00 -0.87 -13.12
N GLN A 118 -20.75 0.16 -13.55
CA GLN A 118 -20.56 1.53 -13.09
C GLN A 118 -20.78 1.66 -11.58
N ALA A 119 -21.86 1.09 -11.06
CA ALA A 119 -22.14 1.06 -9.63
C ALA A 119 -20.97 0.47 -8.83
N ASN A 120 -20.44 -0.67 -9.27
CA ASN A 120 -19.31 -1.34 -8.62
C ASN A 120 -18.00 -0.52 -8.70
N GLY A 121 -17.79 0.21 -9.79
CA GLY A 121 -16.67 1.14 -9.93
C GLY A 121 -16.70 2.23 -8.87
N TYR A 122 -17.83 2.94 -8.73
CA TYR A 122 -17.98 4.00 -7.72
C TYR A 122 -17.97 3.48 -6.28
N LEU A 123 -18.51 2.28 -6.03
CA LEU A 123 -18.39 1.61 -4.72
C LEU A 123 -16.92 1.36 -4.36
N SER A 124 -16.11 0.95 -5.34
CA SER A 124 -14.67 0.71 -5.15
C SER A 124 -13.93 2.01 -4.84
N VAL A 125 -14.30 3.11 -5.51
CA VAL A 125 -13.77 4.45 -5.22
C VAL A 125 -14.15 4.89 -3.81
N ALA A 126 -15.42 4.76 -3.40
CA ALA A 126 -15.86 5.08 -2.04
C ALA A 126 -15.07 4.28 -1.00
N THR A 127 -14.90 2.97 -1.21
CA THR A 127 -14.13 2.11 -0.32
C THR A 127 -12.65 2.54 -0.23
N PHE A 128 -12.05 2.95 -1.36
CA PHE A 128 -10.68 3.44 -1.39
C PHE A 128 -10.53 4.80 -0.69
N THR A 129 -11.44 5.74 -0.90
CA THR A 129 -11.42 7.04 -0.21
C THR A 129 -11.63 6.86 1.30
N ASN A 130 -12.56 5.99 1.72
CA ASN A 130 -12.84 5.73 3.13
C ASN A 130 -11.74 4.96 3.87
N ARG A 131 -11.00 4.07 3.17
CA ARG A 131 -10.12 3.06 3.81
C ARG A 131 -8.77 2.88 3.16
N GLY A 132 -8.71 3.09 1.84
CA GLY A 132 -7.51 2.93 1.04
C GLY A 132 -6.44 3.95 1.38
N GLU A 133 -6.82 5.20 1.71
CA GLU A 133 -5.84 6.27 2.00
C GLU A 133 -4.98 5.95 3.23
N GLU A 134 -5.58 5.48 4.33
CA GLU A 134 -4.85 5.12 5.55
C GLU A 134 -3.93 3.91 5.32
N ILE A 135 -4.45 2.85 4.71
CA ILE A 135 -3.68 1.63 4.42
C ILE A 135 -2.53 1.92 3.47
N PHE A 136 -2.79 2.74 2.44
CA PHE A 136 -1.79 3.11 1.44
C PHE A 136 -0.71 4.01 2.03
N SER A 137 -1.10 5.02 2.81
CA SER A 137 -0.16 5.91 3.51
C SER A 137 0.74 5.14 4.48
N ASN A 138 0.17 4.23 5.27
CA ASN A 138 0.93 3.37 6.18
C ASN A 138 1.86 2.42 5.41
N THR A 139 1.40 1.87 4.30
CA THR A 139 2.22 0.96 3.47
C THR A 139 3.39 1.70 2.82
N ILE A 140 3.15 2.88 2.23
CA ILE A 140 4.20 3.72 1.65
C ILE A 140 5.21 4.14 2.71
N ALA A 141 4.74 4.62 3.87
CA ALA A 141 5.62 5.01 4.96
C ALA A 141 6.49 3.83 5.43
N ASN A 142 5.90 2.64 5.59
CA ASN A 142 6.62 1.43 5.96
C ASN A 142 7.65 0.99 4.91
N VAL A 143 7.30 1.05 3.63
CA VAL A 143 8.23 0.74 2.53
C VAL A 143 9.39 1.73 2.53
N TYR A 144 9.10 3.03 2.66
CA TYR A 144 10.14 4.07 2.71
C TYR A 144 11.11 3.88 3.88
N VAL A 145 10.59 3.62 5.09
CA VAL A 145 11.41 3.35 6.29
C VAL A 145 12.30 2.13 6.08
N LYS A 146 11.76 1.03 5.53
CA LYS A 146 12.53 -0.19 5.24
C LYS A 146 13.66 0.09 4.23
N THR A 147 13.35 0.75 3.12
CA THR A 147 14.35 1.06 2.09
C THR A 147 15.49 1.92 2.64
N ARG A 148 15.18 2.97 3.42
CA ARG A 148 16.18 3.82 4.05
C ARG A 148 17.07 3.05 5.04
N ALA A 149 16.49 2.13 5.82
CA ALA A 149 17.25 1.29 6.73
C ALA A 149 18.21 0.34 5.99
N THR A 150 17.77 -0.25 4.87
CA THR A 150 18.59 -1.10 4.02
C THR A 150 19.75 -0.33 3.37
N GLU A 151 19.50 0.86 2.82
CA GLU A 151 20.56 1.70 2.26
C GLU A 151 21.60 2.12 3.30
N ALA A 152 21.15 2.49 4.50
CA ALA A 152 22.06 2.82 5.60
C ALA A 152 22.91 1.60 6.02
N ALA A 153 22.33 0.40 6.04
CA ALA A 153 23.06 -0.83 6.34
C ALA A 153 24.09 -1.16 5.24
N LEU A 154 23.72 -1.03 3.97
CA LEU A 154 24.63 -1.23 2.84
C LEU A 154 25.82 -0.26 2.89
N LYS A 155 25.56 1.03 3.13
CA LYS A 155 26.62 2.05 3.28
C LYS A 155 27.55 1.76 4.46
N ARG A 156 27.01 1.27 5.59
CA ARG A 156 27.84 0.82 6.72
C ARG A 156 28.73 -0.36 6.33
N HIS A 157 28.17 -1.39 5.69
CA HIS A 157 28.96 -2.55 5.23
C HIS A 157 30.04 -2.18 4.21
N GLU A 158 29.74 -1.28 3.27
CA GLU A 158 30.70 -0.80 2.29
C GLU A 158 31.88 -0.09 2.96
N ARG A 159 31.60 0.85 3.88
CA ARG A 159 32.64 1.55 4.66
C ARG A 159 33.48 0.57 5.47
N THR A 160 32.87 -0.39 6.15
CA THR A 160 33.58 -1.44 6.91
C THR A 160 34.51 -2.27 6.03
N ASN A 161 34.05 -2.65 4.82
CA ASN A 161 34.86 -3.41 3.87
C ASN A 161 36.05 -2.62 3.33
N GLN A 162 35.86 -1.32 3.05
CA GLN A 162 36.94 -0.42 2.62
C GLN A 162 38.02 -0.30 3.69
N LEU A 163 37.64 -0.07 4.95
CA LEU A 163 38.58 0.00 6.08
C LEU A 163 39.32 -1.33 6.29
N LYS A 164 38.60 -2.46 6.24
CA LYS A 164 39.20 -3.81 6.34
C LYS A 164 40.26 -4.04 5.28
N LYS A 165 39.96 -3.70 4.02
CA LYS A 165 40.88 -3.85 2.90
C LYS A 165 42.14 -3.01 3.11
N ARG A 166 41.97 -1.75 3.52
CA ARG A 166 43.10 -0.84 3.77
C ARG A 166 44.02 -1.33 4.89
N VAL A 167 43.45 -1.88 5.97
CA VAL A 167 44.22 -2.51 7.04
C VAL A 167 45.04 -3.68 6.53
N HIS A 168 44.44 -4.56 5.72
CA HIS A 168 45.15 -5.72 5.15
C HIS A 168 46.31 -5.32 4.24
N GLU A 169 46.14 -4.28 3.42
CA GLU A 169 47.20 -3.71 2.58
C GLU A 169 48.34 -3.16 3.44
N PHE A 170 48.03 -2.28 4.39
CA PHE A 170 49.03 -1.67 5.27
C PHE A 170 49.85 -2.70 6.05
N VAL A 171 49.21 -3.74 6.59
CA VAL A 171 49.90 -4.79 7.35
C VAL A 171 50.83 -5.62 6.45
N ARG A 172 50.51 -5.79 5.16
CA ARG A 172 51.43 -6.44 4.21
C ARG A 172 52.61 -5.55 3.84
N ASP A 173 52.34 -4.28 3.55
CA ASP A 173 53.35 -3.33 3.07
C ASP A 173 54.44 -3.05 4.10
N GLN A 174 54.10 -3.08 5.39
CA GLN A 174 54.99 -2.77 6.50
C GLN A 174 55.53 -4.02 7.21
N ALA A 175 55.25 -5.21 6.68
CA ALA A 175 55.82 -6.44 7.22
C ALA A 175 57.35 -6.46 7.04
N PRO A 176 58.10 -7.15 7.93
CA PRO A 176 57.63 -8.02 9.00
C PRO A 176 57.32 -7.28 10.31
N TRP A 177 56.28 -7.75 11.02
CA TRP A 177 55.84 -7.16 12.29
C TRP A 177 56.38 -7.91 13.51
N PRO A 178 56.84 -7.21 14.57
CA PRO A 178 57.33 -7.85 15.78
C PRO A 178 56.25 -8.63 16.55
N SER A 179 55.01 -8.14 16.55
CA SER A 179 53.88 -8.78 17.23
C SER A 179 52.54 -8.36 16.61
N GLN A 180 51.49 -9.15 16.86
CA GLN A 180 50.13 -8.80 16.43
C GLN A 180 49.64 -7.51 17.09
N ALA A 181 50.00 -7.26 18.36
CA ALA A 181 49.61 -6.04 19.06
C ALA A 181 50.19 -4.80 18.38
N ASN A 182 51.44 -4.86 17.95
CA ASN A 182 52.08 -3.74 17.23
C ASN A 182 51.44 -3.51 15.85
N ALA A 183 51.15 -4.58 15.11
CA ALA A 183 50.48 -4.47 13.82
C ALA A 183 49.08 -3.84 13.96
N VAL A 184 48.32 -4.24 14.98
CA VAL A 184 47.00 -3.67 15.27
C VAL A 184 47.09 -2.20 15.66
N TYR A 185 47.98 -1.85 16.58
CA TYR A 185 48.16 -0.47 17.03
C TYR A 185 48.59 0.46 15.89
N ALA A 186 49.52 0.03 15.05
CA ALA A 186 49.96 0.80 13.89
C ALA A 186 48.85 0.96 12.84
N ALA A 187 48.08 -0.10 12.58
CA ALA A 187 46.93 -0.05 11.67
C ALA A 187 45.81 0.86 12.20
N GLU A 188 45.56 0.85 13.51
CA GLU A 188 44.60 1.76 14.16
C GLU A 188 45.02 3.22 14.00
N SER A 189 46.28 3.54 14.30
CA SER A 189 46.81 4.89 14.12
C SER A 189 46.77 5.35 12.66
N MET A 190 47.07 4.45 11.71
CA MET A 190 46.96 4.72 10.28
C MET A 190 45.51 5.05 9.88
N LEU A 191 44.54 4.24 10.30
CA LEU A 191 43.14 4.49 9.98
C LEU A 191 42.63 5.81 10.58
N GLN A 192 43.01 6.14 11.81
CA GLN A 192 42.67 7.41 12.44
C GLN A 192 43.27 8.60 11.69
N SER A 193 44.51 8.46 11.18
CA SER A 193 45.17 9.49 10.37
C SER A 193 44.53 9.66 8.99
N GLU A 194 44.13 8.57 8.32
CA GLU A 194 43.61 8.61 6.95
C GLU A 194 42.10 8.93 6.90
N PHE A 195 41.31 8.46 7.85
CA PHE A 195 39.84 8.52 7.83
C PHE A 195 39.23 9.30 9.01
N GLY A 196 40.08 9.87 9.87
CA GLY A 196 39.69 10.68 11.03
C GLY A 196 39.52 9.88 12.32
N GLU A 197 39.59 10.59 13.45
CA GLU A 197 39.61 10.03 14.82
C GLU A 197 38.37 9.16 15.15
N LYS A 198 37.24 9.45 14.51
CA LYS A 198 35.96 8.75 14.69
C LYS A 198 35.72 7.59 13.73
N CYS A 199 36.71 7.20 12.91
CA CYS A 199 36.52 6.13 11.93
C CYS A 199 36.24 4.75 12.55
N LEU A 200 36.50 4.59 13.85
CA LEU A 200 36.36 3.35 14.62
C LEU A 200 35.31 3.43 15.75
N GLU A 201 34.53 4.51 15.85
CA GLU A 201 33.56 4.71 16.95
C GLU A 201 32.55 3.55 17.10
N ASP A 202 32.27 2.82 16.02
CA ASP A 202 31.33 1.68 16.03
C ASP A 202 32.01 0.30 16.24
N SER A 203 33.33 0.21 16.46
CA SER A 203 34.02 -1.09 16.41
C SER A 203 35.46 -1.16 16.97
N PRO A 204 35.65 -1.07 18.30
CA PRO A 204 36.98 -1.14 18.93
C PRO A 204 37.66 -2.54 18.84
N THR A 205 36.91 -3.62 18.62
CA THR A 205 37.45 -4.99 18.52
C THR A 205 37.75 -5.45 17.09
N THR A 206 37.50 -4.58 16.12
CA THR A 206 37.32 -5.01 14.73
C THR A 206 38.63 -5.04 13.95
N ILE A 207 39.59 -4.15 14.23
CA ILE A 207 40.94 -4.20 13.62
C ILE A 207 41.68 -5.46 14.07
N THR A 208 41.68 -5.75 15.38
CA THR A 208 42.27 -6.98 15.93
C THR A 208 41.73 -8.22 15.25
N LYS A 209 40.40 -8.26 15.03
CA LYS A 209 39.74 -9.35 14.31
C LYS A 209 40.19 -9.42 12.85
N TRP A 210 40.24 -8.29 12.14
CA TRP A 210 40.68 -8.24 10.74
C TRP A 210 42.11 -8.73 10.55
N VAL A 211 43.05 -8.32 11.42
CA VAL A 211 44.44 -8.77 11.38
C VAL A 211 44.54 -10.27 11.74
N LYS A 212 43.77 -10.73 12.74
CA LYS A 212 43.71 -12.15 13.10
C LYS A 212 43.16 -13.02 11.96
N GLU A 213 42.24 -12.52 11.17
CA GLU A 213 41.63 -13.23 10.04
C GLU A 213 42.48 -13.20 8.77
N MET A 214 43.62 -12.49 8.75
CA MET A 214 44.51 -12.49 7.58
C MET A 214 45.08 -13.90 7.33
N PRO A 215 44.96 -14.45 6.11
CA PRO A 215 45.42 -15.80 5.79
C PRO A 215 46.94 -15.94 5.91
N ASP A 216 47.67 -14.88 5.58
CA ASP A 216 49.12 -14.76 5.56
C ASP A 216 49.72 -14.29 6.90
N ARG A 217 48.92 -14.13 7.96
CA ARG A 217 49.37 -13.49 9.22
C ARG A 217 50.60 -14.15 9.87
N LEU A 218 50.77 -15.47 9.72
CA LEU A 218 51.88 -16.22 10.32
C LEU A 218 53.21 -15.94 9.63
N GLU A 219 53.15 -15.51 8.36
CA GLU A 219 54.32 -15.09 7.58
C GLU A 219 54.65 -13.63 7.86
N LEU A 220 53.63 -12.78 7.97
CA LEU A 220 53.79 -11.34 8.24
C LEU A 220 54.21 -11.03 9.70
N ILE A 221 53.88 -11.91 10.65
CA ILE A 221 54.17 -11.73 12.09
C ILE A 221 54.99 -12.93 12.60
N PRO A 222 56.33 -12.88 12.51
CA PRO A 222 57.20 -14.01 12.83
C PRO A 222 57.05 -14.55 14.26
N SER A 223 56.72 -13.70 15.22
CA SER A 223 56.53 -14.10 16.62
C SER A 223 55.34 -15.05 16.84
N LEU A 224 54.34 -15.04 15.95
CA LEU A 224 53.24 -16.02 16.01
C LEU A 224 53.70 -17.41 15.57
N LYS A 225 54.58 -17.47 14.55
CA LYS A 225 55.16 -18.73 14.05
C LYS A 225 56.09 -19.37 15.09
N GLN A 226 56.83 -18.55 15.84
CA GLN A 226 57.71 -19.01 16.91
C GLN A 226 56.94 -19.62 18.11
N ARG A 227 55.71 -19.16 18.39
CA ARG A 227 54.87 -19.67 19.49
C ARG A 227 54.15 -21.00 19.17
N LEU A 228 54.17 -21.42 17.91
CA LEU A 228 53.56 -22.69 17.46
C LEU A 228 54.57 -23.85 17.41
N LYS A 229 55.86 -23.57 17.65
CA LYS A 229 56.92 -24.56 17.81
C LYS A 229 57.16 -24.80 19.30
#